data_AF-A0A9P5KRD8-F1
#
_entry.id   AF-A0A9P5KRD8-F1
#
_cell.length_a   1.000
_cell.length_b   1.000
_cell.length_c   1.000
_cell.angle_alpha   90.00
_cell.angle_beta   90.00
_cell.angle_gamma   90.00
#
_symmetry.space_group_name_H-M   'P 1'
#
loop_
_entity.id
_entity.type
_entity.pdbx_description
1 polymer ?
#
loop_
_entity_poly.entity_id
_entity_poly.type
_entity_poly.pdbx_seq_one_letter_code
_entity_poly.pdbx_strand_id
1 'polypeptide(L)'
;MLRMFNDVISTLFSVFAVAALQRRLWSFSAVILSIAVSVKMNSLLYLPGAALIYLQALGPVGAFVRAAVPFLAVQFAVAVPFISAGYQKEYFSQAFEFSRVFFYKWTVNWRFVPEAIFLSKPFALVLLGAQLLLITAFCVKRGYHWLAPIKVPKIFSAVPPSTSELPALVRALLNPSHIERTQRLARITPEYVLTTLVTSNLIGILCARSLHYQFYSWYFWTIPYVLSKVTPVFGHFFALVAFASQEFAWNTYPSTNTSSAVLVGCNFALVAALYVQGQLDGRARERREEEERNTKIN
;
A
#
# COMPACT_ATOMS: atom_id res chain seq x y z
N MET A 1 3.54 28.52 17.35
CA MET A 1 2.56 27.44 17.07
C MET A 1 3.28 26.30 16.32
N LEU A 2 3.99 25.43 17.04
CA LEU A 2 4.55 24.19 16.46
C LEU A 2 3.43 23.14 16.52
N ARG A 3 3.00 22.56 15.39
CA ARG A 3 2.13 21.36 15.25
C ARG A 3 0.83 21.50 14.42
N MET A 4 0.65 22.52 13.58
CA MET A 4 -0.38 22.44 12.52
C MET A 4 0.16 21.63 11.34
N PHE A 5 0.10 20.30 11.45
CA PHE A 5 0.50 19.41 10.36
C PHE A 5 -0.74 18.94 9.60
N ASN A 6 -0.59 18.84 8.28
CA ASN A 6 -1.66 18.50 7.37
C ASN A 6 -1.99 16.98 7.35
N ASP A 7 -1.53 16.19 8.32
CA ASP A 7 -1.77 14.73 8.36
C ASP A 7 -3.25 14.39 8.38
N VAL A 8 -4.05 15.08 9.21
CA VAL A 8 -5.49 14.84 9.30
C VAL A 8 -6.18 15.16 7.97
N ILE A 9 -5.81 16.27 7.33
CA ILE A 9 -6.38 16.69 6.04
C ILE A 9 -5.96 15.73 4.91
N SER A 10 -4.68 15.35 4.86
CA SER A 10 -4.19 14.36 3.90
C SER A 10 -4.90 13.02 4.09
N THR A 11 -5.06 12.57 5.34
CA THR A 11 -5.75 11.33 5.69
C THR A 11 -7.23 11.36 5.31
N LEU A 12 -7.92 12.49 5.54
CA LEU A 12 -9.30 12.68 5.11
C LEU A 12 -9.44 12.46 3.59
N PHE A 13 -8.58 13.08 2.79
CA PHE A 13 -8.57 12.85 1.35
C PHE A 13 -8.17 11.42 0.98
N SER A 14 -7.19 10.80 1.65
CA SER A 14 -6.85 9.38 1.41
C SER A 14 -8.06 8.46 1.65
N VAL A 15 -8.80 8.66 2.75
CA VAL A 15 -9.99 7.88 3.09
C VAL A 15 -11.10 8.09 2.05
N PHE A 16 -11.33 9.33 1.60
CA PHE A 16 -12.29 9.58 0.52
C PHE A 16 -11.87 8.96 -0.80
N ALA A 17 -10.58 8.97 -1.14
CA ALA A 17 -10.06 8.30 -2.32
C ALA A 17 -10.30 6.78 -2.26
N VAL A 18 -10.04 6.16 -1.10
CA VAL A 18 -10.33 4.73 -0.84
C VAL A 18 -11.83 4.45 -1.03
N ALA A 19 -12.70 5.24 -0.41
CA ALA A 19 -14.16 5.07 -0.52
C ALA A 19 -14.67 5.26 -1.95
N ALA A 20 -14.14 6.23 -2.68
CA ALA A 20 -14.44 6.43 -4.10
C ALA A 20 -13.98 5.23 -4.95
N LEU A 21 -12.80 4.67 -4.66
CA LEU A 21 -12.28 3.50 -5.36
C LEU A 21 -13.11 2.24 -5.08
N GLN A 22 -13.56 2.04 -3.83
CA GLN A 22 -14.49 0.97 -3.46
C GLN A 22 -15.81 1.04 -4.22
N ARG A 23 -16.29 2.26 -4.52
CA ARG A 23 -17.48 2.53 -5.34
C ARG A 23 -17.21 2.54 -6.84
N ARG A 24 -16.00 2.18 -7.28
CA ARG A 24 -15.59 2.15 -8.70
C ARG A 24 -15.66 3.52 -9.38
N LEU A 25 -15.57 4.61 -8.62
CA LEU A 25 -15.48 5.97 -9.14
C LEU A 25 -14.02 6.27 -9.51
N TRP A 26 -13.51 5.60 -10.56
CA TRP A 26 -12.07 5.53 -10.85
C TRP A 26 -11.40 6.90 -11.00
N SER A 27 -11.90 7.77 -11.89
CA SER A 27 -11.33 9.10 -12.12
C SER A 27 -11.43 9.99 -10.87
N PHE A 28 -12.57 9.94 -10.18
CA PHE A 28 -12.78 10.71 -8.96
C PHE A 28 -11.82 10.26 -7.85
N SER A 29 -11.65 8.94 -7.66
CA SER A 29 -10.69 8.42 -6.68
C SER A 29 -9.26 8.85 -6.98
N ALA A 30 -8.86 8.90 -8.26
CA ALA A 30 -7.52 9.36 -8.66
C ALA A 30 -7.32 10.87 -8.42
N VAL A 31 -8.34 11.68 -8.70
CA VAL A 31 -8.33 13.13 -8.40
C VAL A 31 -8.17 13.36 -6.90
N ILE A 32 -8.99 12.70 -6.08
CA ILE A 32 -8.95 12.87 -4.62
C ILE A 32 -7.63 12.34 -4.02
N LEU A 33 -7.10 11.23 -4.52
CA LEU A 33 -5.78 10.73 -4.11
C LEU A 33 -4.67 11.72 -4.47
N SER A 34 -4.75 12.37 -5.64
CA SER A 34 -3.81 13.40 -6.06
C SER A 34 -3.86 14.62 -5.15
N ILE A 35 -5.05 15.06 -4.74
CA ILE A 35 -5.22 16.11 -3.74
C ILE A 35 -4.57 15.70 -2.41
N ALA A 36 -4.77 14.46 -1.95
CA ALA A 36 -4.15 13.96 -0.73
C ALA A 36 -2.61 14.03 -0.77
N VAL A 37 -2.01 13.69 -1.92
CA VAL A 37 -0.56 13.78 -2.19
C VAL A 37 -0.08 15.23 -2.18
N SER A 38 -0.82 16.15 -2.79
CA SER A 38 -0.50 17.59 -2.78
C SER A 38 -0.58 18.20 -1.37
N VAL A 39 -1.45 17.67 -0.50
CA VAL A 39 -1.52 18.08 0.91
C VAL A 39 -0.33 17.52 1.70
N LYS A 40 -0.03 16.23 1.53
CA LYS A 40 1.14 15.57 2.14
C LYS A 40 1.56 14.34 1.34
N MET A 41 2.86 14.26 1.08
CA MET A 41 3.46 13.22 0.23
C MET A 41 3.34 11.79 0.79
N ASN A 42 3.09 11.60 2.09
CA ASN A 42 2.92 10.26 2.66
C ASN A 42 1.78 9.47 1.99
N SER A 43 0.75 10.15 1.48
CA SER A 43 -0.31 9.55 0.67
C SER A 43 0.17 8.80 -0.57
N LEU A 44 1.40 9.02 -1.05
CA LEU A 44 2.01 8.24 -2.12
C LEU A 44 2.14 6.75 -1.77
N LEU A 45 2.17 6.37 -0.49
CA LEU A 45 2.30 4.97 -0.09
C LEU A 45 1.05 4.12 -0.42
N TYR A 46 -0.08 4.76 -0.74
CA TYR A 46 -1.25 4.09 -1.31
C TYR A 46 -1.12 3.82 -2.82
N LEU A 47 -0.21 4.52 -3.52
CA LEU A 47 -0.14 4.51 -4.99
C LEU A 47 0.18 3.14 -5.58
N PRO A 48 1.08 2.30 -5.03
CA PRO A 48 1.34 0.96 -5.57
C PRO A 48 0.07 0.09 -5.59
N GLY A 49 -0.67 0.05 -4.48
CA GLY A 49 -1.94 -0.67 -4.40
C GLY A 49 -3.02 -0.08 -5.31
N ALA A 50 -3.15 1.24 -5.36
CA ALA A 50 -4.12 1.92 -6.22
C ALA A 50 -3.85 1.67 -7.70
N ALA A 51 -2.59 1.80 -8.13
CA ALA A 51 -2.15 1.55 -9.50
C ALA A 51 -2.45 0.11 -9.93
N LEU A 52 -2.19 -0.88 -9.06
CA LEU A 52 -2.53 -2.27 -9.34
C LEU A 52 -4.04 -2.45 -9.54
N ILE A 53 -4.87 -1.86 -8.67
CA ILE A 53 -6.34 -1.93 -8.78
C ILE A 53 -6.81 -1.29 -10.09
N TYR A 54 -6.30 -0.10 -10.45
CA TYR A 54 -6.64 0.56 -11.71
C TYR A 54 -6.26 -0.30 -12.91
N LEU A 55 -5.05 -0.88 -12.93
CA LEU A 55 -4.60 -1.76 -14.00
C LEU A 55 -5.50 -3.00 -14.13
N GLN A 56 -5.83 -3.65 -13.01
CA GLN A 56 -6.69 -4.84 -13.02
C GLN A 56 -8.13 -4.55 -13.45
N ALA A 57 -8.68 -3.40 -13.02
CA ALA A 57 -10.05 -2.99 -13.33
C ALA A 57 -10.20 -2.44 -14.76
N LEU A 58 -9.22 -1.66 -15.21
CA LEU A 58 -9.34 -0.81 -16.39
C LEU A 58 -8.47 -1.23 -17.56
N GLY A 59 -7.51 -2.14 -17.35
CA GLY A 59 -6.40 -2.37 -18.28
C GLY A 59 -5.48 -1.14 -18.38
N PRO A 60 -4.35 -1.21 -19.12
CA PRO A 60 -3.37 -0.12 -19.13
C PRO A 60 -3.90 1.18 -19.71
N VAL A 61 -4.58 1.13 -20.86
CA VAL A 61 -5.14 2.32 -21.50
C VAL A 61 -6.20 2.97 -20.61
N GLY A 62 -7.10 2.16 -20.04
CA GLY A 62 -8.13 2.66 -19.14
C GLY A 62 -7.55 3.22 -17.84
N ALA A 63 -6.54 2.57 -17.25
CA ALA A 63 -5.84 3.06 -16.06
C ALA A 63 -5.09 4.37 -16.35
N PHE A 64 -4.48 4.49 -17.52
CA PHE A 64 -3.81 5.71 -17.95
C PHE A 64 -4.83 6.86 -18.10
N VAL A 65 -5.86 6.69 -18.93
CA VAL A 65 -6.83 7.75 -19.24
C VAL A 65 -7.72 8.09 -18.05
N ARG A 66 -8.16 7.10 -17.26
CA ARG A 66 -9.14 7.31 -16.18
C ARG A 66 -8.53 7.39 -14.79
N ALA A 67 -7.23 7.18 -14.62
CA ALA A 67 -6.58 7.37 -13.33
C ALA A 67 -5.33 8.24 -13.44
N ALA A 68 -4.36 7.87 -14.28
CA ALA A 68 -3.11 8.63 -14.39
C ALA A 68 -3.33 10.07 -14.91
N VAL A 69 -4.10 10.26 -15.98
CA VAL A 69 -4.39 11.59 -16.53
C VAL A 69 -5.10 12.50 -15.51
N PRO A 70 -6.21 12.10 -14.86
CA PRO A 70 -6.83 12.92 -13.81
C PRO A 70 -5.89 13.19 -12.62
N PHE A 71 -5.09 12.21 -12.21
CA PHE A 71 -4.12 12.38 -11.14
C PHE A 71 -3.07 13.44 -11.50
N LEU A 72 -2.49 13.35 -12.69
CA LEU A 72 -1.48 14.28 -13.19
C LEU A 72 -2.06 15.67 -13.47
N ALA A 73 -3.31 15.75 -13.93
CA ALA A 73 -4.00 17.03 -14.15
C ALA A 73 -4.10 17.85 -12.85
N VAL A 74 -4.39 17.20 -11.72
CA VAL A 74 -4.38 17.87 -10.40
C VAL A 74 -2.97 18.33 -10.03
N GLN A 75 -1.95 17.47 -10.19
CA GLN A 75 -0.56 17.85 -9.88
C GLN A 75 -0.10 19.04 -10.73
N PHE A 76 -0.46 19.05 -12.02
CA PHE A 76 -0.19 20.16 -12.92
C PHE A 76 -0.95 21.42 -12.50
N ALA A 77 -2.25 21.32 -12.21
CA ALA A 77 -3.05 22.45 -11.76
C ALA A 77 -2.50 23.11 -10.48
N VAL A 78 -2.00 22.32 -9.53
CA VAL A 78 -1.32 22.83 -8.33
C VAL A 78 0.01 23.51 -8.67
N ALA A 79 0.71 23.05 -9.70
CA ALA A 79 1.97 23.63 -10.17
C ALA A 79 1.79 24.94 -10.97
N VAL A 80 0.63 25.14 -11.61
CA VAL A 80 0.37 26.27 -12.53
C VAL A 80 0.77 27.64 -11.94
N PRO A 81 0.36 28.02 -10.71
CA PRO A 81 0.70 29.34 -10.17
C PRO A 81 2.21 29.59 -10.07
N PHE A 82 2.99 28.54 -9.79
CA PHE A 82 4.44 28.63 -9.66
C PHE A 82 5.12 28.68 -11.03
N ILE A 83 4.63 27.90 -11.99
CA ILE A 83 5.12 27.92 -13.37
C ILE A 83 4.85 29.28 -14.01
N SER A 84 3.63 29.81 -13.87
CA SER A 84 3.24 31.12 -14.43
C SER A 84 4.03 32.27 -13.82
N ALA A 85 4.49 32.13 -12.57
CA ALA A 85 5.32 33.12 -11.90
C ALA A 85 6.83 32.95 -12.16
N GLY A 86 7.23 31.97 -12.99
CA GLY A 86 8.64 31.69 -13.31
C GLY A 86 9.40 30.84 -12.28
N TYR A 87 8.75 30.42 -11.19
CA TYR A 87 9.35 29.65 -10.07
C TYR A 87 9.25 28.12 -10.25
N GLN A 88 9.27 27.64 -11.49
CA GLN A 88 9.14 26.21 -11.79
C GLN A 88 10.27 25.36 -11.17
N LYS A 89 11.50 25.86 -11.17
CA LYS A 89 12.66 25.13 -10.64
C LYS A 89 12.55 24.97 -9.11
N GLU A 90 12.16 26.04 -8.43
CA GLU A 90 11.92 26.09 -6.99
C GLU A 90 10.76 25.18 -6.61
N TYR A 91 9.64 25.25 -7.35
CA TYR A 91 8.50 24.39 -7.10
C TYR A 91 8.87 22.90 -7.25
N PHE A 92 9.46 22.49 -8.38
CA PHE A 92 9.76 21.08 -8.60
C PHE A 92 10.88 20.55 -7.69
N SER A 93 11.82 21.39 -7.26
CA SER A 93 12.84 20.99 -6.28
C SER A 93 12.26 20.80 -4.86
N GLN A 94 11.28 21.62 -4.47
CA GLN A 94 10.71 21.60 -3.12
C GLN A 94 9.46 20.71 -2.97
N ALA A 95 8.66 20.53 -4.03
CA ALA A 95 7.44 19.72 -4.00
C ALA A 95 7.72 18.24 -3.69
N PHE A 96 8.86 17.72 -4.17
CA PHE A 96 9.32 16.35 -3.94
C PHE A 96 10.79 16.33 -3.46
N GLU A 97 11.05 16.98 -2.33
CA GLU A 97 12.39 17.07 -1.71
C GLU A 97 12.82 15.73 -1.06
N PHE A 98 13.31 14.79 -1.88
CA PHE A 98 13.78 13.48 -1.42
C PHE A 98 15.12 13.53 -0.65
N SER A 99 15.85 14.63 -0.78
CA SER A 99 17.12 14.86 -0.06
C SER A 99 16.89 15.16 1.43
N ARG A 100 15.69 15.60 1.80
CA ARG A 100 15.38 15.98 3.19
C ARG A 100 15.45 14.77 4.11
N VAL A 101 16.21 14.93 5.19
CA VAL A 101 16.34 13.94 6.25
C VAL A 101 15.73 14.51 7.53
N PHE A 102 14.84 13.74 8.15
CA PHE A 102 14.31 14.10 9.46
C PHE A 102 15.36 13.87 10.55
N PHE A 103 15.35 14.71 11.57
CA PHE A 103 16.29 14.57 12.68
C PHE A 103 16.08 13.25 13.42
N TYR A 104 17.17 12.51 13.61
CA TYR A 104 17.18 11.22 14.32
C TYR A 104 16.56 11.32 15.72
N LYS A 105 16.78 12.43 16.45
CA LYS A 105 16.20 12.64 17.79
C LYS A 105 14.67 12.55 17.85
N TRP A 106 13.98 12.75 16.72
CA TRP A 106 12.51 12.76 16.63
C TRP A 106 11.92 11.52 15.94
N THR A 107 12.75 10.57 15.51
CA THR A 107 12.24 9.34 14.89
C THR A 107 11.61 8.42 15.92
N VAL A 108 10.45 7.86 15.61
CA VAL A 108 9.75 6.84 16.40
C VAL A 108 10.20 5.44 15.99
N ASN A 109 10.52 5.24 14.71
CA ASN A 109 11.02 3.97 14.18
C ASN A 109 12.53 4.02 13.91
N TRP A 110 13.17 2.84 13.87
CA TRP A 110 14.61 2.67 13.72
C TRP A 110 15.49 3.41 14.75
N ARG A 111 14.96 3.80 15.91
CA ARG A 111 15.72 4.47 16.99
C ARG A 111 16.80 3.57 17.59
N PHE A 112 16.64 2.26 17.51
CA PHE A 112 17.67 1.30 17.91
C PHE A 112 18.85 1.21 16.93
N VAL A 113 18.73 1.79 15.72
CA VAL A 113 19.82 1.87 14.73
C VAL A 113 20.69 3.09 15.07
N PRO A 114 22.03 2.97 15.12
CA PRO A 114 22.91 4.10 15.36
C PRO A 114 22.66 5.27 14.39
N GLU A 115 22.74 6.50 14.89
CA GLU A 115 22.44 7.73 14.12
C GLU A 115 23.24 7.83 12.82
N ALA A 116 24.53 7.50 12.86
CA ALA A 116 25.41 7.52 11.68
C ALA A 116 24.91 6.58 10.55
N ILE A 117 24.35 5.42 10.92
CA ILE A 117 23.78 4.47 9.96
C ILE A 117 22.42 4.97 9.49
N PHE A 118 21.57 5.43 10.40
CA PHE A 118 20.23 5.94 10.12
C PHE A 118 20.25 7.09 9.09
N LEU A 119 21.19 8.03 9.23
CA LEU A 119 21.32 9.18 8.34
C LEU A 119 22.02 8.85 7.01
N SER A 120 22.60 7.65 6.88
CA SER A 120 23.35 7.24 5.70
C SER A 120 22.45 7.01 4.47
N LYS A 121 22.98 7.31 3.27
CA LYS A 121 22.30 6.99 1.99
C LYS A 121 22.11 5.48 1.79
N PRO A 122 23.09 4.59 2.09
CA PRO A 122 22.90 3.15 1.97
C PRO A 122 21.71 2.63 2.76
N PHE A 123 21.50 3.09 4.00
CA PHE A 123 20.36 2.66 4.81
C PHE A 123 19.02 3.03 4.16
N ALA A 124 18.90 4.24 3.61
CA ALA A 124 17.69 4.66 2.88
C ALA A 124 17.44 3.81 1.62
N LEU A 125 18.49 3.44 0.89
CA LEU A 125 18.39 2.57 -0.28
C LEU A 125 17.99 1.13 0.08
N VAL A 126 18.52 0.59 1.18
CA VAL A 126 18.12 -0.74 1.70
C VAL A 126 16.63 -0.75 2.04
N LEU A 127 16.14 0.28 2.73
CA LEU A 127 14.73 0.41 3.06
C LEU A 127 13.84 0.53 1.81
N LEU A 128 14.28 1.30 0.80
CA LEU A 128 13.58 1.37 -0.49
C LEU A 128 13.59 0.01 -1.22
N GLY A 129 14.71 -0.70 -1.21
CA GLY A 129 14.79 -2.06 -1.76
C GLY A 129 13.84 -3.02 -1.05
N ALA A 130 13.76 -2.93 0.29
CA ALA A 130 12.83 -3.72 1.09
C ALA A 130 11.35 -3.40 0.76
N GLN A 131 11.01 -2.12 0.59
CA GLN A 131 9.68 -1.68 0.15
C GLN A 131 9.30 -2.33 -1.19
N LEU A 132 10.19 -2.24 -2.18
CA LEU A 132 9.96 -2.79 -3.52
C LEU A 132 9.87 -4.32 -3.49
N LEU A 133 10.71 -4.98 -2.70
CA LEU A 133 10.68 -6.43 -2.52
C LEU A 133 9.37 -6.88 -1.87
N LEU A 134 8.89 -6.20 -0.83
CA LEU A 134 7.63 -6.52 -0.19
C LEU A 134 6.45 -6.30 -1.14
N ILE A 135 6.37 -5.15 -1.84
CA ILE A 135 5.34 -4.93 -2.87
C ILE A 135 5.38 -6.04 -3.93
N THR A 136 6.57 -6.41 -4.40
CA THR A 136 6.76 -7.48 -5.38
C THR A 136 6.29 -8.83 -4.82
N ALA A 137 6.59 -9.14 -3.56
CA ALA A 137 6.14 -10.37 -2.91
C ALA A 137 4.60 -10.47 -2.87
N PHE A 138 3.91 -9.36 -2.56
CA PHE A 138 2.45 -9.30 -2.62
C PHE A 138 1.90 -9.36 -4.05
N CYS A 139 2.66 -8.90 -5.05
CA CYS A 139 2.27 -8.86 -6.45
C CYS A 139 2.60 -10.12 -7.26
N VAL A 140 3.56 -10.97 -6.87
CA VAL A 140 4.09 -12.03 -7.76
C VAL A 140 3.52 -13.39 -7.44
N LYS A 141 3.43 -13.75 -6.17
CA LYS A 141 3.23 -15.16 -5.83
C LYS A 141 1.76 -15.54 -6.06
N ARG A 142 1.55 -16.77 -6.53
CA ARG A 142 0.25 -17.34 -6.89
C ARG A 142 -0.62 -17.54 -5.63
N GLY A 143 -1.90 -17.18 -5.72
CA GLY A 143 -2.87 -17.32 -4.61
C GLY A 143 -2.90 -16.15 -3.63
N TYR A 144 -2.35 -14.99 -3.98
CA TYR A 144 -2.33 -13.82 -3.09
C TYR A 144 -3.53 -12.92 -3.29
N HIS A 145 -3.94 -12.28 -2.19
CA HIS A 145 -5.05 -11.34 -2.15
C HIS A 145 -4.96 -10.30 -3.29
N TRP A 146 -3.78 -9.72 -3.53
CA TRP A 146 -3.53 -8.67 -4.53
C TRP A 146 -3.68 -9.13 -5.98
N LEU A 147 -3.52 -10.41 -6.28
CA LEU A 147 -3.76 -10.98 -7.61
C LEU A 147 -5.06 -11.78 -7.71
N ALA A 148 -5.84 -11.88 -6.64
CA ALA A 148 -7.07 -12.67 -6.60
C ALA A 148 -8.06 -12.36 -7.75
N PRO A 149 -8.15 -11.12 -8.29
CA PRO A 149 -8.98 -10.86 -9.46
C PRO A 149 -8.55 -11.59 -10.75
N ILE A 150 -7.28 -11.97 -10.89
CA ILE A 150 -6.73 -12.59 -12.12
C ILE A 150 -6.88 -14.12 -12.03
N LYS A 151 -7.67 -14.72 -12.92
CA LYS A 151 -7.64 -16.18 -13.16
C LYS A 151 -6.46 -16.51 -14.06
N VAL A 152 -5.47 -17.27 -13.58
CA VAL A 152 -4.43 -17.85 -14.44
C VAL A 152 -4.70 -19.36 -14.59
N PRO A 153 -4.72 -19.93 -15.80
CA PRO A 153 -5.02 -21.36 -16.03
C PRO A 153 -4.14 -22.34 -15.22
N LYS A 154 -4.73 -23.49 -14.84
CA LYS A 154 -4.11 -24.57 -14.03
C LYS A 154 -2.90 -25.26 -14.68
N ILE A 155 -2.60 -25.05 -15.97
CA ILE A 155 -1.48 -25.71 -16.69
C ILE A 155 -0.10 -25.45 -16.04
N PHE A 156 0.03 -24.40 -15.21
CA PHE A 156 1.27 -24.04 -14.52
C PHE A 156 1.31 -24.43 -13.03
N SER A 157 0.41 -25.28 -12.53
CA SER A 157 0.25 -25.55 -11.08
C SER A 157 1.20 -26.61 -10.49
N ALA A 158 1.96 -27.32 -11.32
CA ALA A 158 2.86 -28.40 -10.89
C ALA A 158 4.36 -28.06 -10.96
N VAL A 159 4.73 -26.85 -11.39
CA VAL A 159 6.13 -26.44 -11.58
C VAL A 159 6.53 -25.48 -10.45
N PRO A 160 7.70 -25.66 -9.80
CA PRO A 160 8.21 -24.72 -8.80
C PRO A 160 8.28 -23.30 -9.37
N PRO A 161 8.29 -22.24 -8.53
CA PRO A 161 8.25 -20.85 -8.98
C PRO A 161 9.49 -20.54 -9.82
N SER A 162 9.35 -20.75 -11.13
CA SER A 162 10.33 -20.44 -12.14
C SER A 162 10.20 -18.95 -12.49
N THR A 163 11.31 -18.35 -12.90
CA THR A 163 11.41 -16.96 -13.41
C THR A 163 10.44 -16.63 -14.55
N SER A 164 9.69 -17.61 -15.07
CA SER A 164 8.62 -17.48 -16.05
C SER A 164 7.29 -16.89 -15.55
N GLU A 165 7.03 -16.80 -14.24
CA GLU A 165 5.73 -16.31 -13.72
C GLU A 165 5.56 -14.78 -13.86
N LEU A 166 6.64 -14.03 -13.65
CA LEU A 166 6.66 -12.56 -13.76
C LEU A 166 6.27 -12.05 -15.16
N PRO A 167 6.88 -12.56 -16.26
CA PRO A 167 6.48 -12.16 -17.62
C PRO A 167 5.02 -12.50 -17.95
N ALA A 168 4.51 -13.63 -17.46
CA ALA A 168 3.13 -14.04 -17.67
C ALA A 168 2.14 -13.10 -16.93
N LEU A 169 2.46 -12.74 -15.68
CA LEU A 169 1.70 -11.76 -14.92
C LEU A 169 1.68 -10.39 -15.59
N VAL A 170 2.86 -9.91 -16.02
CA VAL A 170 2.99 -8.63 -16.73
C VAL A 170 2.12 -8.66 -18.00
N ARG A 171 2.17 -9.75 -18.78
CA ARG A 171 1.31 -9.92 -19.97
C ARG A 171 -0.17 -9.89 -19.60
N ALA A 172 -0.58 -10.60 -18.55
CA ALA A 172 -1.96 -10.65 -18.10
C ALA A 172 -2.48 -9.27 -17.66
N LEU A 173 -1.63 -8.46 -17.01
CA LEU A 173 -1.97 -7.10 -16.61
C LEU A 173 -2.01 -6.13 -17.80
N LEU A 174 -1.06 -6.25 -18.74
CA LEU A 174 -0.92 -5.32 -19.84
C LEU A 174 -1.88 -5.57 -21.00
N ASN A 175 -2.17 -6.83 -21.31
CA ASN A 175 -3.00 -7.21 -22.46
C ASN A 175 -4.19 -8.09 -22.05
N PRO A 176 -5.13 -7.60 -21.21
CA PRO A 176 -6.32 -8.35 -20.87
C PRO A 176 -7.33 -8.37 -22.01
N SER A 177 -7.92 -9.54 -22.29
CA SER A 177 -9.12 -9.63 -23.13
C SER A 177 -10.33 -8.98 -22.45
N HIS A 178 -11.35 -8.61 -23.23
CA HIS A 178 -12.58 -8.00 -22.71
C HIS A 178 -13.31 -8.90 -21.70
N ILE A 179 -13.31 -10.22 -21.94
CA ILE A 179 -13.92 -11.21 -21.05
C ILE A 179 -13.14 -11.29 -19.73
N GLU A 180 -11.81 -11.38 -19.77
CA GLU A 180 -10.98 -11.42 -18.56
C GLU A 180 -11.14 -10.15 -17.74
N ARG A 181 -11.23 -8.98 -18.37
CA ARG A 181 -11.46 -7.72 -17.67
C ARG A 181 -12.79 -7.69 -16.94
N THR A 182 -13.87 -8.16 -17.59
CA THR A 182 -15.19 -8.24 -16.96
C THR A 182 -15.19 -9.18 -15.76
N GLN A 183 -14.51 -10.33 -15.87
CA GLN A 183 -14.34 -11.27 -14.77
C GLN A 183 -13.50 -10.69 -13.61
N ARG A 184 -12.42 -9.98 -13.92
CA ARG A 184 -11.59 -9.28 -12.91
C ARG A 184 -12.41 -8.24 -12.15
N LEU A 185 -13.17 -7.42 -12.87
CA LEU A 185 -14.04 -6.39 -12.27
C LEU A 185 -15.06 -6.99 -11.30
N ALA A 186 -15.62 -8.17 -11.59
CA ALA A 186 -16.53 -8.86 -10.68
C ALA A 186 -15.85 -9.26 -9.35
N ARG A 187 -14.53 -9.50 -9.37
CA ARG A 187 -13.74 -9.92 -8.21
C ARG A 187 -13.13 -8.77 -7.41
N ILE A 188 -13.15 -7.55 -7.95
CA ILE A 188 -12.73 -6.34 -7.25
C ILE A 188 -13.88 -5.92 -6.32
N THR A 189 -13.83 -6.44 -5.09
CA THR A 189 -14.76 -6.12 -4.00
C THR A 189 -14.27 -4.91 -3.20
N PRO A 190 -15.15 -4.21 -2.46
CA PRO A 190 -14.74 -3.12 -1.57
C PRO A 190 -13.70 -3.55 -0.52
N GLU A 191 -13.81 -4.78 -0.03
CA GLU A 191 -12.86 -5.38 0.90
C GLU A 191 -11.49 -5.60 0.25
N TYR A 192 -11.46 -6.07 -0.99
CA TYR A 192 -10.22 -6.23 -1.76
C TYR A 192 -9.49 -4.90 -1.94
N VAL A 193 -10.25 -3.85 -2.32
CA VAL A 193 -9.72 -2.49 -2.47
C VAL A 193 -9.10 -1.99 -1.16
N LEU A 194 -9.84 -2.09 -0.05
CA LEU A 194 -9.37 -1.60 1.24
C LEU A 194 -8.15 -2.38 1.75
N THR A 195 -8.18 -3.71 1.70
CA THR A 195 -7.04 -4.55 2.11
C THR A 195 -5.79 -4.22 1.30
N THR A 196 -5.92 -4.11 -0.02
CA THR A 196 -4.78 -3.81 -0.92
C THR A 196 -4.18 -2.44 -0.62
N LEU A 197 -5.01 -1.40 -0.47
CA LEU A 197 -4.55 -0.05 -0.17
C LEU A 197 -3.93 0.07 1.23
N VAL A 198 -4.56 -0.49 2.26
CA VAL A 198 -4.04 -0.49 3.63
C VAL A 198 -2.73 -1.27 3.72
N THR A 199 -2.64 -2.42 3.05
CA THR A 199 -1.40 -3.21 2.99
C THR A 199 -0.28 -2.43 2.30
N SER A 200 -0.58 -1.78 1.17
CA SER A 200 0.40 -0.93 0.44
C SER A 200 0.95 0.17 1.36
N ASN A 201 0.06 0.83 2.09
CA ASN A 201 0.41 1.88 3.03
C ASN A 201 1.27 1.36 4.20
N LEU A 202 0.89 0.21 4.78
CA LEU A 202 1.59 -0.39 5.91
C LEU A 202 3.00 -0.87 5.54
N ILE A 203 3.17 -1.45 4.35
CA ILE A 203 4.51 -1.75 3.80
C ILE A 203 5.34 -0.47 3.73
N GLY A 204 4.75 0.60 3.19
CA GLY A 204 5.30 1.95 3.18
C GLY A 204 5.79 2.45 4.53
N ILE A 205 4.96 2.31 5.56
CA ILE A 205 5.25 2.73 6.93
C ILE A 205 6.39 1.91 7.53
N LEU A 206 6.36 0.59 7.32
CA LEU A 206 7.40 -0.32 7.81
C LEU A 206 8.77 0.04 7.23
N CYS A 207 8.83 0.35 5.93
CA CYS A 207 10.07 0.71 5.25
C CYS A 207 10.38 2.21 5.28
N ALA A 208 9.56 3.05 5.92
CA ALA A 208 9.88 4.46 6.05
C ALA A 208 11.13 4.63 6.91
N ARG A 209 12.09 5.44 6.46
CA ARG A 209 13.31 5.70 7.26
C ARG A 209 13.01 6.43 8.57
N SER A 210 12.11 7.40 8.55
CA SER A 210 11.79 8.20 9.74
C SER A 210 10.29 8.42 9.85
N LEU A 211 9.75 8.15 11.04
CA LEU A 211 8.39 8.43 11.43
C LEU A 211 8.41 9.37 12.63
N HIS A 212 7.62 10.43 12.57
CA HIS A 212 7.24 11.25 13.70
C HIS A 212 5.88 10.83 14.26
N TYR A 213 5.63 11.11 15.53
CA TYR A 213 4.40 10.77 16.25
C TYR A 213 3.10 11.18 15.56
N GLN A 214 3.11 12.28 14.81
CA GLN A 214 1.93 12.74 14.06
C GLN A 214 1.52 11.77 12.94
N PHE A 215 2.44 10.98 12.40
CA PHE A 215 2.09 9.96 11.41
C PHE A 215 1.23 8.85 12.01
N TYR A 216 1.05 8.78 13.34
CA TYR A 216 0.12 7.83 13.91
C TYR A 216 -1.32 8.08 13.43
N SER A 217 -1.76 9.35 13.37
CA SER A 217 -3.11 9.68 12.89
C SER A 217 -3.36 9.26 11.45
N TRP A 218 -2.30 9.09 10.67
CA TRP A 218 -2.39 8.75 9.25
C TRP A 218 -2.79 7.31 8.99
N TYR A 219 -2.44 6.36 9.86
CA TYR A 219 -2.78 4.94 9.66
C TYR A 219 -3.36 4.23 10.88
N PHE A 220 -3.39 4.84 12.07
CA PHE A 220 -4.00 4.26 13.27
C PHE A 220 -5.41 3.71 13.00
N TRP A 221 -6.24 4.46 12.29
CA TRP A 221 -7.62 4.07 11.94
C TRP A 221 -7.70 2.80 11.06
N THR A 222 -6.60 2.42 10.41
CA THR A 222 -6.51 1.18 9.62
C THR A 222 -6.15 -0.04 10.46
N ILE A 223 -5.59 0.14 11.66
CA ILE A 223 -5.12 -0.96 12.52
C ILE A 223 -6.27 -1.90 12.92
N PRO A 224 -7.43 -1.44 13.42
CA PRO A 224 -8.53 -2.33 13.77
C PRO A 224 -8.99 -3.19 12.58
N TYR A 225 -8.98 -2.62 11.38
CA TYR A 225 -9.28 -3.34 10.15
C TYR A 225 -8.23 -4.42 9.84
N VAL A 226 -6.93 -4.09 9.86
CA VAL A 226 -5.85 -5.06 9.67
C VAL A 226 -5.95 -6.20 10.67
N LEU A 227 -6.16 -5.88 11.94
CA LEU A 227 -6.32 -6.87 13.01
C LEU A 227 -7.51 -7.80 12.75
N SER A 228 -8.66 -7.26 12.35
CA SER A 228 -9.83 -8.08 11.98
C SER A 228 -9.55 -9.05 10.83
N LYS A 229 -8.64 -8.71 9.91
CA LYS A 229 -8.27 -9.57 8.78
C LYS A 229 -7.37 -10.73 9.18
N VAL A 230 -6.47 -10.51 10.12
CA VAL A 230 -5.49 -11.53 10.54
C VAL A 230 -5.96 -12.35 11.75
N THR A 231 -6.94 -11.85 12.51
CA THR A 231 -7.51 -12.54 13.69
C THR A 231 -8.02 -13.96 13.39
N PRO A 232 -8.68 -14.27 12.25
CA PRO A 232 -9.14 -15.62 11.96
C PRO A 232 -8.05 -16.69 11.94
N VAL A 233 -6.80 -16.30 11.63
CA VAL A 233 -5.66 -17.23 11.54
C VAL A 233 -4.73 -17.13 12.76
N PHE A 234 -4.49 -15.92 13.27
CA PHE A 234 -3.53 -15.67 14.35
C PHE A 234 -4.17 -15.55 15.74
N GLY A 235 -5.50 -15.49 15.80
CA GLY A 235 -6.28 -15.42 17.04
C GLY A 235 -6.35 -14.03 17.67
N HIS A 236 -7.30 -13.87 18.60
CA HIS A 236 -7.56 -12.61 19.30
C HIS A 236 -6.38 -12.16 20.18
N PHE A 237 -5.63 -13.10 20.76
CA PHE A 237 -4.46 -12.77 21.57
C PHE A 237 -3.39 -12.02 20.76
N PHE A 238 -3.08 -12.50 19.55
CA PHE A 238 -2.19 -11.78 18.64
C PHE A 238 -2.70 -10.37 18.35
N ALA A 239 -4.01 -10.23 18.08
CA ALA A 239 -4.60 -8.93 17.79
C ALA A 239 -4.49 -7.95 18.96
N LEU A 240 -4.77 -8.40 20.19
CA LEU A 240 -4.63 -7.59 21.40
C LEU A 240 -3.17 -7.18 21.65
N VAL A 241 -2.23 -8.12 21.52
CA VAL A 241 -0.80 -7.83 21.69
C VAL A 241 -0.30 -6.86 20.64
N ALA A 242 -0.68 -7.03 19.36
CA ALA A 242 -0.32 -6.12 18.29
C ALA A 242 -0.91 -4.72 18.50
N PHE A 243 -2.17 -4.61 18.92
CA PHE A 243 -2.80 -3.33 19.23
C PHE A 243 -2.08 -2.64 20.40
N ALA A 244 -1.87 -3.35 21.52
CA ALA A 244 -1.17 -2.83 22.67
C ALA A 244 0.29 -2.42 22.35
N SER A 245 0.96 -3.18 21.48
CA SER A 245 2.33 -2.86 21.01
C SER A 245 2.38 -1.56 20.22
N GLN A 246 1.40 -1.30 19.36
CA GLN A 246 1.27 -0.03 18.65
C GLN A 246 1.06 1.12 19.64
N GLU A 247 0.08 0.98 20.54
CA GLU A 247 -0.21 2.01 21.55
C GLU A 247 1.00 2.29 22.44
N PHE A 248 1.70 1.26 22.93
CA PHE A 248 2.92 1.43 23.70
C PHE A 248 4.00 2.19 22.93
N ALA A 249 4.25 1.80 21.68
CA ALA A 249 5.30 2.39 20.88
C ALA A 249 5.02 3.86 20.52
N TRP A 250 3.78 4.20 20.15
CA TRP A 250 3.40 5.56 19.78
C TRP A 250 3.14 6.47 20.98
N ASN A 251 2.89 5.92 22.18
CA ASN A 251 2.70 6.71 23.40
C ASN A 251 3.97 6.86 24.26
N THR A 252 5.10 6.28 23.86
CA THR A 252 6.38 6.47 24.56
C THR A 252 7.08 7.72 24.03
N TYR A 253 7.23 8.78 24.85
CA TYR A 253 7.87 10.05 24.45
C TYR A 253 9.01 10.47 25.38
N PRO A 254 10.23 10.77 24.87
CA PRO A 254 10.73 10.51 23.52
C PRO A 254 10.88 9.01 23.25
N SER A 255 11.12 8.64 21.99
CA SER A 255 11.25 7.23 21.61
C SER A 255 12.52 6.63 22.22
N THR A 256 12.39 5.38 22.65
CA THR A 256 13.47 4.53 23.15
C THR A 256 13.83 3.46 22.13
N ASN A 257 14.99 2.81 22.30
CA ASN A 257 15.37 1.67 21.46
C ASN A 257 14.31 0.57 21.51
N THR A 258 13.75 0.31 22.71
CA THR A 258 12.71 -0.71 22.94
C THR A 258 11.40 -0.34 22.24
N SER A 259 10.84 0.85 22.50
CA SER A 259 9.57 1.28 21.85
C SER A 259 9.70 1.30 20.33
N SER A 260 10.83 1.73 19.80
CA SER A 260 11.10 1.70 18.37
C SER A 260 11.22 0.29 17.81
N ALA A 261 11.87 -0.64 18.51
CA ALA A 261 11.99 -2.04 18.08
C ALA A 261 10.61 -2.71 18.10
N VAL A 262 9.79 -2.43 19.12
CA VAL A 262 8.40 -2.89 19.22
C VAL A 262 7.57 -2.36 18.04
N LEU A 263 7.70 -1.08 17.66
CA LEU A 263 6.98 -0.52 16.51
C LEU A 263 7.33 -1.25 15.20
N VAL A 264 8.63 -1.38 14.91
CA VAL A 264 9.11 -2.02 13.68
C VAL A 264 8.72 -3.49 13.66
N GLY A 265 8.92 -4.20 14.78
CA GLY A 265 8.56 -5.61 14.92
C GLY A 265 7.05 -5.85 14.79
N CYS A 266 6.22 -4.99 15.39
CA CYS A 266 4.77 -5.07 15.26
C CYS A 266 4.31 -4.82 13.82
N ASN A 267 4.81 -3.78 13.14
CA ASN A 267 4.45 -3.51 11.76
C ASN A 267 4.91 -4.63 10.82
N PHE A 268 6.10 -5.20 11.06
CA PHE A 268 6.58 -6.37 10.34
C PHE A 268 5.67 -7.58 10.54
N ALA A 269 5.29 -7.88 11.79
CA ALA A 269 4.38 -8.98 12.11
C ALA A 269 3.01 -8.80 11.44
N LEU A 270 2.46 -7.58 11.41
CA LEU A 270 1.20 -7.28 10.73
C LEU A 270 1.29 -7.48 9.21
N VAL A 271 2.36 -7.00 8.57
CA VAL A 271 2.60 -7.23 7.13
C VAL A 271 2.76 -8.71 6.82
N ALA A 272 3.52 -9.45 7.63
CA ALA A 272 3.68 -10.89 7.48
C ALA A 272 2.36 -11.65 7.70
N ALA A 273 1.57 -11.26 8.70
CA ALA A 273 0.27 -11.86 8.97
C ALA A 273 -0.73 -11.61 7.83
N LEU A 274 -0.77 -10.38 7.27
CA LEU A 274 -1.57 -10.07 6.08
C LEU A 274 -1.12 -10.89 4.87
N TYR A 275 0.18 -11.08 4.71
CA TYR A 275 0.75 -11.90 3.64
C TYR A 275 0.28 -13.36 3.75
N VAL A 276 0.39 -13.97 4.93
CA VAL A 276 -0.03 -15.35 5.21
C VAL A 276 -1.55 -15.51 5.08
N GLN A 277 -2.33 -14.60 5.67
CA GLN A 277 -3.79 -14.58 5.55
C GLN A 277 -4.21 -14.56 4.07
N GLY A 278 -3.61 -13.68 3.28
CA GLY A 278 -3.89 -13.57 1.85
C GLY A 278 -3.64 -14.87 1.08
N GLN A 279 -2.62 -15.65 1.46
CA GLN A 279 -2.38 -16.98 0.86
C GLN A 279 -3.46 -18.00 1.21
N LEU A 280 -3.89 -18.01 2.48
CA LEU A 280 -4.88 -18.96 2.97
C LEU A 280 -6.25 -18.68 2.31
N ASP A 281 -6.61 -17.41 2.20
CA ASP A 281 -7.83 -16.97 1.50
C ASP A 281 -7.81 -17.39 0.03
N GLY A 282 -6.67 -17.21 -0.66
CA GLY A 282 -6.51 -17.62 -2.05
C GLY A 282 -6.69 -19.13 -2.24
N ARG A 283 -6.02 -19.94 -1.41
CA ARG A 283 -6.15 -21.41 -1.43
C ARG A 283 -7.58 -21.88 -1.12
N ALA A 284 -8.26 -21.21 -0.19
CA ALA A 284 -9.65 -21.53 0.15
C ALA A 284 -10.60 -21.21 -1.02
N ARG A 285 -10.38 -20.10 -1.74
CA ARG A 285 -11.15 -19.77 -2.95
C ARG A 285 -10.93 -20.79 -4.07
N GLU A 286 -9.69 -21.19 -4.31
CA GLU A 286 -9.37 -22.20 -5.32
C GLU A 286 -10.07 -23.54 -5.05
N ARG A 287 -10.10 -23.99 -3.78
CA ARG A 287 -10.83 -25.20 -3.39
C ARG A 287 -12.34 -25.09 -3.64
N ARG A 288 -12.97 -23.97 -3.27
CA ARG A 288 -14.40 -23.74 -3.53
C ARG A 288 -14.73 -23.73 -5.02
N GLU A 289 -13.89 -23.08 -5.83
CA GLU A 289 -14.07 -23.06 -7.30
C GLU A 289 -13.91 -24.46 -7.94
N GLU A 290 -13.14 -25.34 -7.33
CA GLU A 290 -12.95 -26.73 -7.77
C GLU A 290 -14.14 -27.61 -7.36
N GLU A 291 -14.62 -27.47 -6.12
CA GLU A 291 -15.85 -28.11 -5.64
C GLU A 291 -17.06 -27.72 -6.51
N GLU A 292 -17.28 -26.43 -6.76
CA GLU A 292 -18.37 -25.94 -7.62
C GLU A 292 -18.28 -26.47 -9.07
N ARG A 293 -17.07 -26.69 -9.57
CA ARG A 293 -16.86 -27.25 -10.91
C ARG A 293 -17.21 -28.73 -10.94
N ASN A 294 -16.79 -29.49 -9.94
CA ASN A 294 -17.05 -30.91 -9.85
C ASN A 294 -18.55 -31.19 -9.67
N THR A 295 -19.26 -30.37 -8.89
CA THR A 295 -20.73 -30.48 -8.72
C THR A 295 -21.52 -30.12 -9.99
N LYS A 296 -20.94 -29.38 -10.94
CA LYS A 296 -21.59 -29.07 -12.23
C LYS A 296 -21.35 -30.12 -13.32
N ILE A 297 -20.39 -31.03 -13.10
CA ILE A 297 -20.02 -32.07 -14.05
C ILE A 297 -20.75 -33.39 -13.73
N ASN A 298 -21.16 -33.59 -12.47
CA ASN A 298 -22.03 -34.68 -12.02
C ASN A 298 -23.50 -34.29 -12.09
#